data_AF-A0AAV5HGK9-F1
#
_entry.id   AF-A0AAV5HGK9-F1
#
_cell.length_a   1.000
_cell.length_b   1.000
_cell.length_c   1.000
_cell.angle_alpha   90.00
_cell.angle_beta   90.00
_cell.angle_gamma   90.00
#
_symmetry.space_group_name_H-M   'P 1'
#
loop_
_entity.id
_entity.type
_entity.pdbx_description
1 polymer ?
#
loop_
_entity_poly.entity_id
_entity_poly.type
_entity_poly.pdbx_seq_one_letter_code
_entity_poly.pdbx_strand_id
1 'polypeptide(L)'
;MNGDALVLPRVVLEASPMDLLGKKKQRDKAIELIVKECKEMQYDGIVLESWSRWAAYGILHDPDKRNMALNFIKLIGDALHSVSSTRNKEQKLQLVYVLGPPHSKQLQQHDFGPKDLHSLDDAVDGFSLMTYDFSNPHNPGPNAPLQWIRFTLQSLLGPPGKAAQSLAHKIFLGINFYGNDFTLSGGITSFLPDLLPMISLGLA
;
A
#
# COMPACT_ATOMS: atom_id res chain seq x y z
N MET A 1 -11.47 15.64 25.21
CA MET A 1 -12.14 14.47 24.59
C MET A 1 -11.15 13.86 23.62
N ASN A 2 -10.63 12.67 23.90
CA ASN A 2 -9.93 11.90 22.87
C ASN A 2 -11.00 11.23 22.02
N GLY A 3 -11.03 11.49 20.72
CA GLY A 3 -12.01 10.87 19.82
C GLY A 3 -11.70 9.39 19.56
N ASP A 4 -12.65 8.67 18.98
CA ASP A 4 -12.56 7.24 18.65
C ASP A 4 -11.67 6.96 17.41
N ALA A 5 -10.89 7.95 16.97
CA ALA A 5 -9.99 7.80 15.83
C ALA A 5 -8.83 6.87 16.17
N LEU A 6 -8.55 5.91 15.30
CA LEU A 6 -7.38 5.05 15.37
C LEU A 6 -6.17 5.74 14.74
N VAL A 7 -5.00 5.62 15.35
CA VAL A 7 -3.75 6.19 14.82
C VAL A 7 -2.85 5.07 14.31
N LEU A 8 -2.67 5.01 12.99
CA LEU A 8 -1.84 4.01 12.31
C LEU A 8 -0.75 4.74 11.49
N PRO A 9 0.50 4.86 11.99
CA PRO A 9 1.59 5.40 11.19
C PRO A 9 1.86 4.57 9.93
N ARG A 10 2.26 5.24 8.86
CA ARG A 10 2.71 4.59 7.62
C ARG A 10 4.15 4.10 7.78
N VAL A 11 4.38 2.84 7.45
CA VAL A 11 5.70 2.20 7.46
C VAL A 11 6.06 1.80 6.04
N VAL A 12 7.04 2.49 5.47
CA VAL A 12 7.55 2.21 4.12
C VAL A 12 8.80 1.33 4.21
N LEU A 13 8.78 0.15 3.59
CA LEU A 13 9.93 -0.75 3.60
C LEU A 13 10.90 -0.42 2.46
N GLU A 14 11.98 0.28 2.80
CA GLU A 14 13.01 0.69 1.83
C GLU A 14 14.20 -0.26 1.73
N ALA A 15 14.33 -1.22 2.67
CA ALA A 15 15.43 -2.17 2.68
C ALA A 15 15.45 -3.06 1.44
N SER A 16 16.66 -3.50 1.05
CA SER A 16 16.85 -4.58 0.06
C SER A 16 15.95 -5.77 0.42
N PRO A 17 15.04 -6.21 -0.49
CA PRO A 17 14.06 -7.22 -0.14
C PRO A 17 14.70 -8.55 0.26
N MET A 18 15.83 -8.91 -0.34
CA MET A 18 16.50 -10.18 -0.01
C MET A 18 17.26 -10.12 1.33
N ASP A 19 17.72 -8.95 1.74
CA ASP A 19 18.30 -8.77 3.07
C ASP A 19 17.24 -8.86 4.16
N LEU A 20 16.05 -8.32 3.91
CA LEU A 20 14.94 -8.39 4.83
C LEU A 20 14.27 -9.78 4.80
N LEU A 21 13.71 -10.17 3.65
CA LEU A 21 12.90 -11.37 3.48
C LEU A 21 13.72 -12.66 3.50
N GLY A 22 15.00 -12.65 3.09
CA GLY A 22 15.83 -13.85 3.07
C GLY A 22 16.39 -14.25 4.43
N LYS A 23 16.59 -13.28 5.34
CA LYS A 23 17.30 -13.50 6.60
C LYS A 23 16.33 -13.48 7.79
N LYS A 24 16.11 -14.64 8.42
CA LYS A 24 15.20 -14.78 9.59
C LYS A 24 15.44 -13.71 10.65
N LYS A 25 16.70 -13.52 11.05
CA LYS A 25 17.08 -12.51 12.05
C LYS A 25 16.64 -11.09 11.68
N GLN A 26 16.67 -10.73 10.38
CA GLN A 26 16.24 -9.40 9.94
C GLN A 26 14.72 -9.28 9.90
N ARG A 27 14.01 -10.33 9.46
CA ARG A 27 12.53 -10.38 9.55
C ARG A 27 12.06 -10.21 10.98
N ASP A 28 12.60 -11.02 11.90
CA ASP A 28 12.23 -10.99 13.31
C ASP A 28 12.49 -9.61 13.93
N LYS A 29 13.68 -9.03 13.65
CA LYS A 29 14.04 -7.69 14.14
C LYS A 29 13.13 -6.60 13.60
N ALA A 30 12.73 -6.67 12.33
CA ALA A 30 11.83 -5.69 11.74
C ALA A 30 10.43 -5.76 12.37
N ILE A 31 9.89 -6.97 12.56
CA ILE A 31 8.61 -7.19 13.24
C ILE A 31 8.66 -6.70 14.69
N GLU A 32 9.73 -7.05 15.42
CA GLU A 32 9.92 -6.62 16.81
C GLU A 32 9.95 -5.10 16.91
N LEU A 33 10.69 -4.42 16.01
CA LEU A 33 10.78 -2.97 16.01
C LEU A 33 9.42 -2.30 15.75
N ILE A 34 8.67 -2.80 14.76
CA ILE A 34 7.32 -2.31 14.43
C ILE A 34 6.38 -2.46 15.64
N VAL A 35 6.33 -3.64 16.24
CA VAL A 35 5.45 -3.91 17.39
C VAL A 35 5.87 -3.09 18.60
N LYS A 36 7.17 -2.94 18.82
CA LYS A 36 7.72 -2.13 19.91
C LYS A 36 7.31 -0.66 19.74
N GLU A 37 7.48 -0.10 18.55
CA GLU A 37 7.09 1.27 18.24
C GLU A 37 5.60 1.51 18.52
N CYS A 38 4.72 0.60 18.05
CA CYS A 38 3.29 0.71 18.34
C CYS A 38 2.98 0.70 19.84
N LYS A 39 3.69 -0.10 20.64
CA LYS A 39 3.50 -0.15 22.10
C LYS A 39 3.99 1.11 22.79
N GLU A 40 5.21 1.56 22.46
CA GLU A 40 5.85 2.72 23.09
C GLU A 40 5.11 4.01 22.76
N MET A 41 4.68 4.15 21.52
CA MET A 41 3.98 5.34 21.02
C MET A 41 2.45 5.23 21.11
N GLN A 42 1.92 4.11 21.60
CA GLN A 42 0.49 3.85 21.76
C GLN A 42 -0.30 3.98 20.45
N TYR A 43 0.31 3.56 19.34
CA TYR A 43 -0.38 3.46 18.06
C TYR A 43 -1.34 2.28 18.03
N ASP A 44 -2.41 2.42 17.26
CA ASP A 44 -3.47 1.41 17.12
C ASP A 44 -3.16 0.39 16.01
N GLY A 45 -1.98 0.47 15.39
CA GLY A 45 -1.59 -0.37 14.26
C GLY A 45 -0.59 0.31 13.34
N ILE A 46 -0.47 -0.17 12.10
CA ILE A 46 0.33 0.47 11.05
C ILE A 46 -0.37 0.42 9.69
N VAL A 47 0.05 1.31 8.80
CA VAL A 47 -0.18 1.20 7.35
C VAL A 47 1.12 0.77 6.68
N LEU A 48 1.22 -0.48 6.24
CA LEU A 48 2.44 -1.05 5.66
C LEU A 48 2.49 -0.86 4.14
N GLU A 49 3.59 -0.30 3.64
CA GLU A 49 3.88 -0.17 2.22
C GLU A 49 5.18 -0.88 1.83
N SER A 50 5.05 -1.86 0.95
CA SER A 50 6.20 -2.63 0.46
C SER A 50 6.01 -3.23 -0.93
N TRP A 51 4.77 -3.45 -1.38
CA TRP A 51 4.49 -4.17 -2.63
C TRP A 51 5.13 -3.51 -3.86
N SER A 52 4.92 -2.20 -4.05
CA SER A 52 5.47 -1.44 -5.18
C SER A 52 6.99 -1.53 -5.24
N ARG A 53 7.65 -1.49 -4.07
CA ARG A 53 9.10 -1.62 -3.95
C ARG A 53 9.55 -3.03 -4.33
N TRP A 54 8.90 -4.06 -3.82
CA TRP A 54 9.20 -5.45 -4.17
C TRP A 54 8.97 -5.77 -5.65
N ALA A 55 7.94 -5.17 -6.26
CA ALA A 55 7.69 -5.23 -7.69
C ALA A 55 8.85 -4.59 -8.47
N ALA A 56 9.30 -3.39 -8.05
CA ALA A 56 10.43 -2.69 -8.69
C ALA A 56 11.75 -3.46 -8.58
N TYR A 57 11.98 -4.20 -7.49
CA TYR A 57 13.13 -5.10 -7.34
C TYR A 57 12.98 -6.42 -8.13
N GLY A 58 11.82 -6.66 -8.76
CA GLY A 58 11.57 -7.85 -9.56
C GLY A 58 11.36 -9.14 -8.76
N ILE A 59 11.27 -9.08 -7.42
CA ILE A 59 11.19 -10.30 -6.60
C ILE A 59 9.84 -11.00 -6.71
N LEU A 60 8.79 -10.29 -7.12
CA LEU A 60 7.42 -10.82 -7.23
C LEU A 60 7.19 -11.68 -8.48
N HIS A 61 8.14 -11.69 -9.42
CA HIS A 61 8.14 -12.58 -10.58
C HIS A 61 8.56 -14.01 -10.23
N ASP A 62 9.30 -14.17 -9.13
CA ASP A 62 9.75 -15.45 -8.61
C ASP A 62 8.71 -15.97 -7.59
N PRO A 63 8.09 -17.14 -7.82
CA PRO A 63 7.05 -17.66 -6.93
C PRO A 63 7.52 -17.86 -5.49
N ASP A 64 8.76 -18.31 -5.28
CA ASP A 64 9.29 -18.58 -3.95
C ASP A 64 9.52 -17.26 -3.20
N LYS A 65 10.09 -16.26 -3.87
CA LYS A 65 10.29 -14.92 -3.27
C LYS A 65 8.97 -14.19 -3.03
N ARG A 66 7.99 -14.32 -3.93
CA ARG A 66 6.62 -13.81 -3.70
C ARG A 66 6.00 -14.46 -2.46
N ASN A 67 6.13 -15.77 -2.30
CA ASN A 67 5.65 -16.46 -1.12
C ASN A 67 6.36 -16.00 0.15
N MET A 68 7.68 -15.75 0.10
CA MET A 68 8.40 -15.14 1.23
C MET A 68 7.85 -13.75 1.59
N ALA A 69 7.54 -12.92 0.60
CA ALA A 69 6.96 -11.59 0.78
C ALA A 69 5.57 -11.67 1.45
N LEU A 70 4.67 -12.52 0.93
CA LEU A 70 3.34 -12.72 1.51
C LEU A 70 3.42 -13.29 2.93
N ASN A 71 4.29 -14.26 3.17
CA ASN A 71 4.50 -14.83 4.50
C ASN A 71 5.05 -13.78 5.48
N PHE A 72 5.89 -12.86 5.02
CA PHE A 72 6.37 -11.79 5.87
C PHE A 72 5.25 -10.83 6.30
N ILE A 73 4.33 -10.48 5.39
CA ILE A 73 3.12 -9.70 5.73
C ILE A 73 2.29 -10.44 6.79
N LYS A 74 2.08 -11.76 6.62
CA LYS A 74 1.36 -12.59 7.58
C LYS A 74 2.00 -12.56 8.97
N LEU A 75 3.32 -12.71 9.03
CA LEU A 75 4.07 -12.66 10.29
C LEU A 75 3.94 -11.30 10.99
N ILE A 76 3.87 -10.19 10.23
CA ILE A 76 3.59 -8.87 10.79
C ILE A 76 2.15 -8.82 11.35
N GLY A 77 1.17 -9.29 10.57
CA GLY A 77 -0.23 -9.35 10.98
C GLY A 77 -0.42 -10.15 12.26
N ASP A 78 0.08 -11.38 12.29
CA ASP A 78 0.06 -12.26 13.48
C ASP A 78 0.68 -11.58 14.70
N ALA A 79 1.82 -10.91 14.53
CA ALA A 79 2.51 -10.23 15.61
C ALA A 79 1.72 -9.01 16.14
N LEU A 80 1.14 -8.20 15.26
CA LEU A 80 0.28 -7.07 15.64
C LEU A 80 -1.00 -7.56 16.31
N HIS A 81 -1.64 -8.60 15.77
CA HIS A 81 -2.86 -9.19 16.29
C HIS A 81 -2.68 -9.89 17.65
N SER A 82 -1.45 -10.27 18.00
CA SER A 82 -1.10 -10.82 19.31
C SER A 82 -1.01 -9.76 20.42
N VAL A 83 -1.09 -8.47 20.06
CA VAL A 83 -0.96 -7.34 20.98
C VAL A 83 -2.28 -6.57 21.05
N SER A 84 -2.78 -6.37 22.28
CA SER A 84 -3.90 -5.48 22.52
C SER A 84 -3.47 -4.01 22.44
N SER A 85 -4.33 -3.16 21.88
CA SER A 85 -4.17 -1.71 21.92
C SER A 85 -4.13 -1.23 23.38
N THR A 86 -3.26 -0.26 23.65
CA THR A 86 -3.17 0.41 24.96
C THR A 86 -4.42 1.23 25.26
N ARG A 87 -5.12 1.71 24.23
CA ARG A 87 -6.33 2.53 24.34
C ARG A 87 -7.58 1.68 24.56
N ASN A 88 -7.64 0.51 23.93
CA ASN A 88 -8.72 -0.46 24.09
C ASN A 88 -8.16 -1.89 24.14
N LYS A 89 -8.20 -2.52 25.32
CA LYS A 89 -7.64 -3.86 25.52
C LYS A 89 -8.35 -4.97 24.75
N GLU A 90 -9.60 -4.74 24.34
CA GLU A 90 -10.38 -5.67 23.53
C GLU A 90 -10.02 -5.56 22.03
N GLN A 91 -9.38 -4.45 21.64
CA GLN A 91 -8.95 -4.22 20.28
C GLN A 91 -7.50 -4.68 20.10
N LYS A 92 -7.25 -5.40 19.00
CA LYS A 92 -5.90 -5.77 18.57
C LYS A 92 -5.28 -4.65 17.75
N LEU A 93 -3.94 -4.57 17.72
CA LEU A 93 -3.27 -3.66 16.78
C LEU A 93 -3.63 -4.02 15.34
N GLN A 94 -3.89 -3.01 14.52
CA GLN A 94 -4.39 -3.17 13.16
C GLN A 94 -3.24 -3.21 12.13
N LEU A 95 -3.40 -3.98 11.07
CA LEU A 95 -2.53 -3.96 9.90
C LEU A 95 -3.36 -3.52 8.68
N VAL A 96 -3.04 -2.34 8.14
CA VAL A 96 -3.51 -1.91 6.83
C VAL A 96 -2.39 -2.07 5.82
N TYR A 97 -2.67 -2.62 4.64
CA TYR A 97 -1.68 -2.86 3.61
C TYR A 97 -1.90 -2.00 2.36
N VAL A 98 -0.86 -1.31 1.89
CA VAL A 98 -0.92 -0.43 0.73
C VAL A 98 -0.79 -1.23 -0.57
N LEU A 99 -1.73 -1.02 -1.48
CA LEU A 99 -1.75 -1.62 -2.81
C LEU A 99 -1.76 -0.54 -3.89
N GLY A 100 -0.87 -0.70 -4.87
CA GLY A 100 -0.92 0.08 -6.10
C GLY A 100 -1.95 -0.48 -7.09
N PRO A 101 -2.40 0.34 -8.05
CA PRO A 101 -3.22 -0.12 -9.17
C PRO A 101 -2.38 -1.04 -10.08
N PRO A 102 -3.01 -1.96 -10.85
CA PRO A 102 -2.30 -2.81 -11.79
C PRO A 102 -1.61 -1.97 -12.86
N HIS A 103 -0.41 -2.38 -13.28
CA HIS A 103 0.40 -1.65 -14.24
C HIS A 103 -0.14 -1.73 -15.68
N SER A 104 -1.03 -2.67 -15.97
CA SER A 104 -1.56 -2.86 -17.32
C SER A 104 -3.06 -3.14 -17.32
N LYS A 105 -3.67 -3.07 -18.51
CA LYS A 105 -5.12 -3.33 -18.73
C LYS A 105 -5.53 -4.77 -18.44
N GLN A 106 -4.58 -5.65 -18.16
CA GLN A 106 -4.83 -7.03 -17.74
C GLN A 106 -3.91 -7.34 -16.55
N LEU A 107 -4.44 -7.97 -15.51
CA LEU A 107 -3.64 -8.45 -14.40
C LEU A 107 -2.54 -9.37 -14.92
N GLN A 108 -1.29 -8.96 -14.73
CA GLN A 108 -0.15 -9.81 -15.01
C GLN A 108 0.01 -10.81 -13.86
N GLN A 109 0.67 -11.94 -14.14
CA GLN A 109 0.87 -12.99 -13.14
C GLN A 109 1.57 -12.47 -11.87
N HIS A 110 2.44 -11.46 -12.00
CA HIS A 110 3.22 -10.87 -10.91
C HIS A 110 2.53 -9.68 -10.21
N ASP A 111 1.42 -9.18 -10.76
CA ASP A 111 0.62 -8.15 -10.11
C ASP A 111 -0.08 -8.74 -8.87
N PHE A 112 -0.41 -7.87 -7.91
CA PHE A 112 -1.23 -8.26 -6.76
C PHE A 112 -2.65 -8.57 -7.26
N GLY A 113 -3.15 -9.76 -6.98
CA GLY A 113 -4.44 -10.21 -7.48
C GLY A 113 -5.35 -10.82 -6.41
N PRO A 114 -6.51 -11.36 -6.84
CA PRO A 114 -7.49 -11.93 -5.92
C PRO A 114 -6.92 -13.04 -5.02
N LYS A 115 -5.97 -13.84 -5.54
CA LYS A 115 -5.35 -14.92 -4.76
C LYS A 115 -4.51 -14.38 -3.61
N ASP A 116 -3.72 -13.33 -3.84
CA ASP A 116 -2.93 -12.70 -2.78
C ASP A 116 -3.84 -12.05 -1.74
N LEU A 117 -4.88 -11.34 -2.21
CA LEU A 117 -5.89 -10.72 -1.35
C LEU A 117 -6.53 -11.74 -0.39
N HIS A 118 -7.02 -12.86 -0.92
CA HIS A 118 -7.57 -13.94 -0.10
C HIS A 118 -6.52 -14.55 0.83
N SER A 119 -5.28 -14.71 0.35
CA SER A 119 -4.21 -15.30 1.17
C SER A 119 -3.86 -14.45 2.39
N LEU A 120 -4.14 -13.15 2.37
CA LEU A 120 -3.85 -12.18 3.43
C LEU A 120 -5.08 -11.80 4.26
N ASP A 121 -6.26 -12.37 4.00
CA ASP A 121 -7.51 -11.98 4.64
C ASP A 121 -7.42 -12.01 6.18
N ASP A 122 -6.90 -13.09 6.75
CA ASP A 122 -6.80 -13.23 8.20
C ASP A 122 -5.74 -12.32 8.85
N ALA A 123 -4.73 -11.89 8.08
CA ALA A 123 -3.59 -11.13 8.59
C ALA A 123 -3.73 -9.61 8.41
N VAL A 124 -4.58 -9.16 7.48
CA VAL A 124 -4.72 -7.75 7.10
C VAL A 124 -6.15 -7.28 7.37
N ASP A 125 -6.26 -6.19 8.12
CA ASP A 125 -7.53 -5.59 8.54
C ASP A 125 -8.11 -4.65 7.47
N GLY A 126 -7.26 -4.11 6.60
CA GLY A 126 -7.68 -3.27 5.47
C GLY A 126 -6.63 -3.12 4.37
N PHE A 127 -7.07 -2.83 3.16
CA PHE A 127 -6.22 -2.61 2.00
C PHE A 127 -6.39 -1.18 1.50
N SER A 128 -5.36 -0.36 1.65
CA SER A 128 -5.33 1.01 1.15
C SER A 128 -4.96 1.01 -0.33
N LEU A 129 -5.96 1.14 -1.19
CA LEU A 129 -5.78 1.06 -2.63
C LEU A 129 -5.50 2.45 -3.22
N MET A 130 -4.31 2.65 -3.78
CA MET A 130 -3.86 3.94 -4.33
C MET A 130 -4.44 4.20 -5.73
N THR A 131 -5.76 4.35 -5.82
CA THR A 131 -6.48 4.64 -7.08
C THR A 131 -6.43 6.11 -7.48
N TYR A 132 -5.22 6.66 -7.54
CA TYR A 132 -4.90 8.03 -7.97
C TYR A 132 -3.55 8.05 -8.70
N ASP A 133 -3.13 9.22 -9.18
CA ASP A 133 -1.94 9.43 -10.01
C ASP A 133 -1.92 8.61 -11.31
N PHE A 134 -3.08 8.45 -11.94
CA PHE A 134 -3.21 7.81 -13.23
C PHE A 134 -2.48 8.58 -14.35
N SER A 135 -2.64 9.90 -14.37
CA SER A 135 -2.06 10.79 -15.38
C SER A 135 -0.74 11.39 -14.91
N ASN A 136 0.18 11.60 -15.86
CA ASN A 136 1.52 12.13 -15.62
C ASN A 136 1.86 13.22 -16.66
N PRO A 137 2.96 13.98 -16.51
CA PRO A 137 3.29 15.09 -17.42
C PRO A 137 3.42 14.72 -18.90
N HIS A 138 3.79 13.47 -19.23
CA HIS A 138 3.90 13.00 -20.61
C HIS A 138 2.54 12.57 -21.21
N ASN A 139 1.54 12.32 -20.36
CA ASN A 139 0.19 11.93 -20.74
C ASN A 139 -0.83 12.60 -19.80
N PRO A 140 -1.03 13.93 -19.94
CA PRO A 140 -1.87 14.71 -19.05
C PRO A 140 -3.34 14.28 -19.15
N GLY A 141 -4.05 14.35 -18.03
CA GLY A 141 -5.43 13.88 -17.93
C GLY A 141 -5.94 13.82 -16.48
N PRO A 142 -7.10 13.19 -16.24
CA PRO A 142 -7.67 13.09 -14.90
C PRO A 142 -6.77 12.29 -13.96
N ASN A 143 -6.63 12.73 -12.71
CA ASN A 143 -5.81 12.04 -11.71
C ASN A 143 -6.37 10.64 -11.36
N ALA A 144 -7.70 10.49 -11.27
CA ALA A 144 -8.36 9.23 -10.93
C ALA A 144 -9.60 8.97 -11.82
N PRO A 145 -9.45 8.53 -13.08
CA PRO A 145 -10.59 8.28 -13.97
C PRO A 145 -11.51 7.17 -13.43
N LEU A 146 -12.82 7.42 -13.35
CA LEU A 146 -13.78 6.49 -12.73
C LEU A 146 -13.79 5.09 -13.35
N GLN A 147 -13.65 4.97 -14.67
CA GLN A 147 -13.60 3.67 -15.34
C GLN A 147 -12.36 2.86 -14.94
N TRP A 148 -11.22 3.53 -14.74
CA TRP A 148 -9.99 2.90 -14.29
C TRP A 148 -10.07 2.46 -12.82
N ILE A 149 -10.71 3.27 -11.96
CA ILE A 149 -11.02 2.88 -10.58
C ILE A 149 -11.83 1.59 -10.55
N ARG A 150 -12.93 1.53 -11.33
CA ARG A 150 -13.79 0.34 -11.42
C ARG A 150 -13.03 -0.88 -11.90
N PHE A 151 -12.20 -0.72 -12.94
CA PHE A 151 -11.34 -1.79 -13.45
C PHE A 151 -10.37 -2.31 -12.39
N THR A 152 -9.75 -1.42 -11.62
CA THR A 152 -8.81 -1.78 -10.55
C THR A 152 -9.50 -2.60 -9.46
N LEU A 153 -10.69 -2.16 -9.01
CA LEU A 153 -11.48 -2.90 -8.01
C LEU A 153 -11.90 -4.28 -8.52
N GLN A 154 -12.39 -4.38 -9.76
CA GLN A 154 -12.79 -5.65 -10.37
C GLN A 154 -11.61 -6.60 -10.55
N SER A 155 -10.45 -6.07 -10.92
CA SER A 155 -9.21 -6.83 -11.05
C SER A 155 -8.80 -7.42 -9.70
N LEU A 156 -8.82 -6.61 -8.63
CA LEU A 156 -8.42 -7.01 -7.29
C LEU A 156 -9.38 -8.01 -6.64
N LEU A 157 -10.69 -7.77 -6.73
CA LEU A 157 -11.71 -8.61 -6.10
C LEU A 157 -12.06 -9.86 -6.92
N GLY A 158 -11.78 -9.84 -8.23
CA GLY A 158 -12.16 -10.90 -9.15
C GLY A 158 -13.65 -10.85 -9.53
N PRO A 159 -14.20 -11.95 -10.09
CA PRO A 159 -15.59 -11.98 -10.55
C PRO A 159 -16.57 -11.76 -9.38
N PRO A 160 -17.73 -11.12 -9.64
CA PRO A 160 -18.76 -10.94 -8.62
C PRO A 160 -19.18 -12.28 -7.99
N GLY A 161 -19.26 -12.31 -6.67
CA GLY A 161 -19.61 -13.51 -5.93
C GLY A 161 -19.40 -13.32 -4.43
N LYS A 162 -19.74 -14.36 -3.65
CA LYS A 162 -19.65 -14.32 -2.18
C LYS A 162 -18.24 -13.97 -1.68
N ALA A 163 -17.22 -14.52 -2.33
CA ALA A 163 -15.81 -14.32 -1.98
C ALA A 163 -15.35 -12.87 -2.22
N ALA A 164 -15.72 -12.28 -3.36
CA ALA A 164 -15.47 -10.86 -3.63
C ALA A 164 -16.23 -9.96 -2.63
N GLN A 165 -17.47 -10.32 -2.31
CA GLN A 165 -18.30 -9.57 -1.36
C GLN A 165 -17.76 -9.64 0.08
N SER A 166 -17.21 -10.78 0.50
CA SER A 166 -16.62 -10.93 1.82
C SER A 166 -15.34 -10.11 1.99
N LEU A 167 -14.60 -9.79 0.94
CA LEU A 167 -13.38 -8.98 1.03
C LEU A 167 -13.58 -7.50 0.69
N ALA A 168 -14.67 -7.15 0.00
CA ALA A 168 -14.94 -5.78 -0.44
C ALA A 168 -14.94 -4.76 0.72
N HIS A 169 -15.42 -5.16 1.90
CA HIS A 169 -15.49 -4.28 3.08
C HIS A 169 -14.10 -3.92 3.65
N LYS A 170 -13.05 -4.66 3.30
CA LYS A 170 -11.66 -4.37 3.68
C LYS A 170 -10.95 -3.45 2.68
N ILE A 171 -11.55 -3.10 1.55
CA ILE A 171 -10.91 -2.25 0.53
C ILE A 171 -11.19 -0.78 0.83
N PHE A 172 -10.12 -0.02 1.12
CA PHE A 172 -10.17 1.43 1.26
C PHE A 172 -9.81 2.07 -0.06
N LEU A 173 -10.83 2.62 -0.74
CA LEU A 173 -10.65 3.29 -2.01
C LEU A 173 -9.91 4.62 -1.84
N GLY A 174 -8.77 4.78 -2.52
CA GLY A 174 -8.00 6.02 -2.51
C GLY A 174 -8.66 7.10 -3.36
N ILE A 175 -8.84 8.29 -2.77
CA ILE A 175 -9.33 9.49 -3.46
C ILE A 175 -8.33 10.62 -3.17
N ASN A 176 -7.73 11.18 -4.21
CA ASN A 176 -6.80 12.29 -4.11
C ASN A 176 -7.53 13.60 -3.78
N PHE A 177 -7.00 14.37 -2.84
CA PHE A 177 -7.48 15.74 -2.50
C PHE A 177 -6.58 16.84 -3.10
N TYR A 178 -5.84 16.50 -4.16
CA TYR A 178 -5.00 17.40 -4.94
C TYR A 178 -5.28 17.25 -6.43
N GLY A 179 -4.87 18.23 -7.23
CA GLY A 179 -4.90 18.17 -8.69
C GLY A 179 -3.50 18.40 -9.27
N ASN A 180 -3.26 17.90 -10.47
CA ASN A 180 -2.02 18.14 -11.21
C ASN A 180 -2.23 19.25 -12.23
N ASP A 181 -1.38 20.26 -12.22
CA ASP A 181 -1.29 21.28 -13.26
C ASP A 181 -0.17 20.90 -14.24
N PHE A 182 -0.54 20.50 -15.45
CA PHE A 182 0.42 20.01 -16.44
C PHE A 182 0.82 21.13 -17.39
N THR A 183 2.10 21.48 -17.40
CA THR A 183 2.66 22.38 -18.41
C THR A 183 3.05 21.57 -19.65
N LEU A 184 2.52 21.93 -20.82
CA LEU A 184 3.04 21.45 -22.09
C LEU A 184 4.46 21.99 -22.25
N SER A 185 5.48 21.14 -22.03
CA SER A 185 6.82 21.44 -22.50
C SER A 185 6.78 21.36 -24.03
N GLY A 186 6.43 22.46 -24.67
CA GLY A 186 6.64 22.62 -26.10
C GLY A 186 8.12 22.37 -26.35
N GLY A 187 8.45 21.34 -27.13
CA GLY A 187 9.83 21.12 -27.54
C GLY A 187 10.30 22.35 -28.29
N ILE A 188 11.07 23.21 -27.61
CA ILE A 188 12.07 24.17 -28.09
C ILE A 188 12.73 24.75 -26.82
N THR A 189 14.06 24.65 -26.78
CA THR A 189 14.94 25.40 -25.90
C THR A 189 14.59 26.89 -25.94
N SER A 190 14.13 27.43 -24.82
CA SER A 190 14.27 28.86 -24.53
C SER A 190 14.44 29.06 -23.03
N PHE A 191 15.62 29.59 -22.68
CA PHE A 191 15.93 30.10 -21.36
C PHE A 191 15.04 31.32 -21.07
N LEU A 192 14.29 31.29 -19.99
CA LEU A 192 13.95 32.49 -19.21
C LEU A 192 13.86 32.11 -17.72
N PRO A 193 14.49 32.88 -16.82
CA PRO A 193 14.48 32.62 -15.39
C PRO A 193 13.21 33.17 -14.74
N ASP A 194 12.93 32.66 -13.54
CA ASP A 194 11.95 33.15 -12.57
C ASP A 194 10.47 32.79 -12.80
N LEU A 195 10.12 31.59 -12.33
CA LEU A 195 8.87 31.35 -11.61
C LEU A 195 9.19 30.46 -10.41
N LEU A 196 8.89 30.98 -9.22
CA LEU A 196 9.03 30.32 -7.92
C LEU A 196 8.57 28.85 -7.98
N PRO A 197 9.34 27.89 -7.41
CA PRO A 197 8.85 26.53 -7.27
C PRO A 197 7.66 26.54 -6.29
N MET A 198 6.45 26.36 -6.83
CA MET A 198 5.30 25.99 -6.01
C MET A 198 5.62 24.66 -5.34
N ILE A 199 5.45 24.66 -4.03
CA ILE A 199 5.71 23.54 -3.12
C ILE A 199 4.96 22.31 -3.63
N SER A 200 5.71 21.35 -4.17
CA SER A 200 5.27 19.97 -4.26
C SER A 200 5.25 19.43 -2.84
N LEU A 201 4.07 19.45 -2.21
CA LEU A 201 3.82 18.63 -1.03
C LEU A 201 3.72 17.20 -1.53
N GLY A 202 4.87 16.52 -1.61
CA GLY A 202 4.92 15.08 -1.49
C GLY A 202 4.30 14.74 -0.14
N LEU A 203 3.07 14.21 -0.17
CA LEU A 203 2.45 13.63 1.01
C LEU A 203 3.30 12.43 1.43
N ALA A 204 4.01 12.61 2.55
CA ALA A 204 4.68 11.57 3.32
C ALA A 204 3.68 10.51 3.78
#